data_AF-A0A2D9GD33-F1
#
_entry.id   AF-A0A2D9GD33-F1
#
_cell.length_a   1.000
_cell.length_b   1.000
_cell.length_c   1.000
_cell.angle_alpha   90.00
_cell.angle_beta   90.00
_cell.angle_gamma   90.00
#
_symmetry.space_group_name_H-M   'P 1'
#
loop_
_entity.id
_entity.type
_entity.pdbx_description
1 polymer ?
#
loop_
_entity_poly.entity_id
_entity_poly.type
_entity_poly.pdbx_seq_one_letter_code
_entity_poly.pdbx_strand_id
1 'polypeptide(L)'
;MKKYKIPSYYPAPEREYIILSIQEFIAAYNKYLSKSVEPNFDLVFQQWFDSEYRYNDIPQGEEFYAQSTDIDIEYPDGTTKHFKIPVVGKSREEEESDLVKNMNDYDILMECHMEWTGGTWNTFSIKLEDDEEFNPKKIKAIGKYGLIIDYTYTGEYLFESEDDYELTDGYISVFSSIFYNGSIHKINLEDLRSNLEAKEVPMVPDRVLNYLIDDIKNQE
;
A
#
# COMPACT_ATOMS: atom_id res chain seq x y z
N MET A 1 -8.84 -35.21 -0.19
CA MET A 1 -8.84 -33.74 -0.04
C MET A 1 -9.23 -33.08 -1.35
N LYS A 2 -10.14 -32.10 -1.28
CA LYS A 2 -10.63 -31.29 -2.40
C LYS A 2 -9.99 -29.90 -2.37
N LYS A 3 -9.41 -29.46 -3.49
CA LYS A 3 -8.78 -28.15 -3.63
C LYS A 3 -9.73 -27.17 -4.33
N TYR A 4 -9.93 -26.01 -3.72
CA TYR A 4 -10.69 -24.89 -4.26
C TYR A 4 -9.76 -23.72 -4.43
N LYS A 5 -9.93 -22.94 -5.50
CA LYS A 5 -9.05 -21.80 -5.79
C LYS A 5 -9.84 -20.53 -6.05
N ILE A 6 -9.24 -19.41 -5.67
CA ILE A 6 -9.63 -18.05 -6.04
C ILE A 6 -8.50 -17.54 -6.95
N PRO A 7 -8.64 -17.68 -8.28
CA PRO A 7 -7.65 -17.17 -9.22
C PRO A 7 -7.68 -15.64 -9.25
N SER A 8 -6.52 -15.03 -9.49
CA SER A 8 -6.45 -13.62 -9.89
C SER A 8 -6.22 -13.53 -11.40
N TYR A 9 -6.87 -12.56 -12.03
CA TYR A 9 -6.83 -12.36 -13.49
C TYR A 9 -6.15 -11.06 -13.91
N TYR A 10 -5.71 -10.27 -12.95
CA TYR A 10 -5.18 -8.93 -13.15
C TYR A 10 -3.95 -8.73 -12.28
N PRO A 11 -3.06 -7.81 -12.65
CA PRO A 11 -2.00 -7.44 -11.75
C PRO A 11 -2.58 -6.63 -10.58
N ALA A 12 -2.18 -6.97 -9.36
CA ALA A 12 -2.64 -6.31 -8.15
C ALA A 12 -1.64 -5.22 -7.74
N PRO A 13 -2.07 -3.99 -7.43
CA PRO A 13 -1.17 -2.94 -6.95
C PRO A 13 -0.63 -3.25 -5.56
N GLU A 14 0.45 -2.55 -5.22
CA GLU A 14 1.00 -2.55 -3.87
C GLU A 14 0.80 -1.17 -3.24
N ARG A 15 0.50 -1.14 -1.93
CA ARG A 15 0.30 0.10 -1.19
C ARG A 15 0.93 0.05 0.19
N GLU A 16 1.44 1.19 0.63
CA GLU A 16 1.86 1.40 1.99
C GLU A 16 1.69 2.85 2.42
N TYR A 17 1.34 3.04 3.69
CA TYR A 17 1.33 4.35 4.34
C TYR A 17 2.43 4.39 5.39
N ILE A 18 3.24 5.45 5.38
CA ILE A 18 4.29 5.68 6.38
C ILE A 18 4.09 7.04 7.02
N ILE A 19 4.18 7.10 8.35
CA ILE A 19 4.23 8.36 9.10
C ILE A 19 5.66 8.59 9.55
N LEU A 20 6.18 9.78 9.28
CA LEU A 20 7.54 10.20 9.58
C LEU A 20 7.53 11.51 10.35
N SER A 21 8.47 11.69 11.26
CA SER A 21 8.84 13.02 11.73
C SER A 21 9.50 13.82 10.60
N ILE A 22 9.52 15.15 10.72
CA ILE A 22 10.26 16.01 9.78
C ILE A 22 11.74 15.62 9.68
N GLN A 23 12.34 15.14 10.77
CA GLN A 23 13.74 14.72 10.78
C GLN A 23 13.95 13.48 9.90
N GLU A 24 13.09 12.47 10.05
CA GLU A 24 13.14 11.24 9.25
C GLU A 24 12.86 11.54 7.78
N PHE A 25 11.84 12.36 7.50
CA PHE A 25 11.51 12.78 6.14
C PHE A 25 12.67 13.49 5.44
N ILE A 26 13.32 14.46 6.08
CA ILE A 26 14.46 15.17 5.48
C ILE A 26 15.69 14.28 5.34
N ALA A 27 15.93 13.37 6.29
CA ALA A 27 17.01 12.39 6.16
C ALA A 27 16.79 11.50 4.94
N ALA A 28 15.56 11.01 4.75
CA ALA A 28 15.18 10.18 3.64
C ALA A 28 15.19 10.92 2.29
N TYR A 29 14.63 12.12 2.23
CA TYR A 29 14.61 12.93 1.00
C TYR A 29 16.02 13.31 0.55
N ASN A 30 16.91 13.70 1.47
CA ASN A 30 18.32 13.95 1.16
C ASN A 30 19.00 12.71 0.56
N LYS A 31 18.76 11.53 1.16
CA LYS A 31 19.33 10.27 0.66
C LYS A 31 18.79 9.93 -0.73
N TYR A 32 17.47 10.07 -0.97
CA TYR A 32 16.84 9.95 -2.30
C TYR A 32 17.53 10.84 -3.34
N LEU A 33 17.68 12.15 -3.05
CA LEU A 33 18.31 13.10 -3.95
C LEU A 33 19.77 12.76 -4.28
N SER A 34 20.49 12.16 -3.33
CA SER A 34 21.90 11.78 -3.50
C SER A 34 22.12 10.49 -4.29
N LYS A 35 21.08 9.66 -4.46
CA LYS A 35 21.18 8.28 -4.98
C LYS A 35 22.26 7.43 -4.26
N SER A 36 22.57 7.75 -3.00
CA SER A 36 23.61 7.07 -2.24
C SER A 36 23.05 5.77 -1.66
N VAL A 37 23.45 4.64 -2.22
CA VAL A 37 23.11 3.29 -1.73
C VAL A 37 24.06 2.92 -0.58
N GLU A 38 23.89 3.54 0.58
CA GLU A 38 24.62 3.11 1.78
C GLU A 38 23.86 1.96 2.50
N PRO A 39 24.57 0.99 3.11
CA PRO A 39 23.96 -0.22 3.69
C PRO A 39 23.02 0.01 4.89
N ASN A 40 22.93 1.24 5.42
CA ASN A 40 22.02 1.64 6.51
C ASN A 40 21.00 2.70 6.05
N PHE A 41 20.61 2.63 4.78
CA PHE A 41 19.50 3.40 4.27
C PHE A 41 18.21 2.96 4.99
N ASP A 42 17.33 3.92 5.27
CA ASP A 42 16.07 3.60 5.95
C ASP A 42 15.19 2.80 4.98
N LEU A 43 14.95 1.53 5.31
CA LEU A 43 14.44 0.50 4.39
C LEU A 43 13.20 0.96 3.62
N VAL A 44 12.35 1.75 4.28
CA VAL A 44 11.12 2.31 3.72
C VAL A 44 11.34 3.11 2.43
N PHE A 45 12.34 3.98 2.39
CA PHE A 45 12.57 4.78 1.17
C PHE A 45 13.31 3.98 0.11
N GLN A 46 14.05 2.93 0.46
CA GLN A 46 14.80 2.12 -0.49
C GLN A 46 13.80 1.27 -1.24
N GLN A 47 12.88 0.68 -0.49
CA GLN A 47 11.74 -0.08 -0.98
C GLN A 47 10.87 0.68 -1.99
N TRP A 48 10.63 1.97 -1.79
CA TRP A 48 9.76 2.78 -2.66
C TRP A 48 10.49 3.67 -3.66
N PHE A 49 11.78 3.95 -3.48
CA PHE A 49 12.54 4.81 -4.40
C PHE A 49 13.68 4.08 -5.13
N ASP A 50 13.95 2.82 -4.78
CA ASP A 50 14.94 1.96 -5.42
C ASP A 50 14.34 0.59 -5.77
N SER A 51 14.07 0.37 -7.05
CA SER A 51 13.47 -0.87 -7.54
C SER A 51 14.32 -2.12 -7.30
N GLU A 52 15.62 -1.97 -7.00
CA GLU A 52 16.51 -3.11 -6.69
C GLU A 52 16.29 -3.67 -5.27
N TYR A 53 15.63 -2.91 -4.37
CA TYR A 53 15.43 -3.26 -2.95
C TYR A 53 13.96 -3.44 -2.55
N ARG A 54 13.13 -3.95 -3.48
CA ARG A 54 11.73 -4.28 -3.15
C ARG A 54 11.67 -5.52 -2.25
N TYR A 55 11.09 -5.35 -1.06
CA TYR A 55 10.76 -6.44 -0.16
C TYR A 55 9.50 -7.19 -0.62
N ASN A 56 9.43 -8.49 -0.31
CA ASN A 56 8.27 -9.34 -0.61
C ASN A 56 7.06 -9.11 0.33
N ASP A 57 7.16 -8.20 1.31
CA ASP A 57 6.16 -8.03 2.38
C ASP A 57 5.31 -6.75 2.25
N ILE A 58 5.32 -6.09 1.09
CA ILE A 58 4.41 -4.97 0.84
C ILE A 58 2.99 -5.52 0.66
N PRO A 59 1.97 -4.94 1.31
CA PRO A 59 0.58 -5.26 1.01
C PRO A 59 0.30 -5.11 -0.48
N GLN A 60 0.07 -6.25 -1.14
CA GLN A 60 -0.29 -6.37 -2.54
C GLN A 60 -1.65 -7.05 -2.61
N GLY A 61 -2.55 -6.53 -3.44
CA GLY A 61 -3.88 -7.10 -3.52
C GLY A 61 -4.82 -6.37 -4.46
N GLU A 62 -5.94 -6.99 -4.75
CA GLU A 62 -6.96 -6.39 -5.61
C GLU A 62 -7.64 -5.22 -4.89
N GLU A 63 -7.87 -4.11 -5.59
CA GLU A 63 -8.51 -2.93 -4.97
C GLU A 63 -9.95 -3.23 -4.56
N PHE A 64 -10.33 -2.78 -3.37
CA PHE A 64 -11.72 -2.79 -2.94
C PHE A 64 -12.16 -1.42 -2.42
N TYR A 65 -13.43 -1.09 -2.70
CA TYR A 65 -14.06 0.18 -2.36
C TYR A 65 -15.27 0.01 -1.43
N ALA A 66 -15.66 -1.22 -1.14
CA ALA A 66 -16.84 -1.55 -0.35
C ALA A 66 -16.55 -2.72 0.59
N GLN A 67 -17.40 -2.90 1.60
CA GLN A 67 -17.32 -3.99 2.59
C GLN A 67 -17.65 -5.39 2.01
N SER A 68 -17.62 -5.53 0.69
CA SER A 68 -17.85 -6.77 -0.05
C SER A 68 -17.14 -6.73 -1.40
N THR A 69 -16.67 -7.88 -1.86
CA THR A 69 -16.04 -8.06 -3.17
C THR A 69 -16.68 -9.22 -3.92
N ASP A 70 -16.50 -9.22 -5.24
CA ASP A 70 -16.93 -10.26 -6.14
C ASP A 70 -15.71 -11.14 -6.49
N ILE A 71 -15.82 -12.46 -6.34
CA ILE A 71 -14.74 -13.42 -6.59
C ILE A 71 -15.24 -14.57 -7.46
N ASP A 72 -14.30 -15.16 -8.20
CA ASP A 72 -14.50 -16.44 -8.87
C ASP A 72 -13.86 -17.57 -8.07
N ILE A 73 -14.54 -18.72 -8.01
CA ILE A 73 -14.04 -19.91 -7.32
C ILE A 73 -13.98 -21.07 -8.30
N GLU A 74 -12.78 -21.59 -8.53
CA GLU A 74 -12.53 -22.83 -9.27
C GLU A 74 -12.70 -24.03 -8.33
N TYR A 75 -13.58 -24.94 -8.72
CA TYR A 75 -13.87 -26.19 -8.02
C TYR A 75 -12.91 -27.31 -8.45
N PRO A 76 -12.79 -28.40 -7.67
CA PRO A 76 -11.93 -29.54 -8.02
C PRO A 76 -12.23 -30.18 -9.38
N ASP A 77 -13.45 -30.02 -9.90
CA ASP A 77 -13.87 -30.53 -11.20
C ASP A 77 -13.54 -29.57 -12.37
N GLY A 78 -12.87 -28.44 -12.07
CA GLY A 78 -12.51 -27.40 -13.03
C GLY A 78 -13.65 -26.44 -13.38
N THR A 79 -14.83 -26.58 -12.76
CA THR A 79 -15.90 -25.61 -12.95
C THR A 79 -15.63 -24.34 -12.12
N THR A 80 -15.99 -23.19 -12.67
CA THR A 80 -15.86 -21.90 -11.97
C THR A 80 -17.23 -21.33 -11.67
N LYS A 81 -17.40 -20.78 -10.47
CA LYS A 81 -18.61 -20.05 -10.08
C LYS A 81 -18.26 -18.72 -9.41
N HIS A 82 -19.10 -17.74 -9.68
CA HIS A 82 -18.98 -16.39 -9.18
C HIS A 82 -19.73 -16.20 -7.86
N PHE A 83 -19.13 -15.51 -6.90
CA PHE A 83 -19.71 -15.22 -5.59
C PHE A 83 -19.39 -13.82 -5.12
N LYS A 84 -20.34 -13.22 -4.39
CA LYS A 84 -20.11 -12.02 -3.60
C LYS A 84 -19.82 -12.39 -2.15
N ILE A 85 -18.68 -11.94 -1.62
CA ILE A 85 -18.22 -12.24 -0.26
C ILE A 85 -17.94 -10.97 0.53
N PRO A 86 -18.01 -11.00 1.87
CA PRO A 86 -17.64 -9.85 2.69
C PRO A 86 -16.12 -9.62 2.68
N VAL A 87 -15.73 -8.35 2.82
CA VAL A 87 -14.35 -7.93 3.07
C VAL A 87 -14.24 -7.56 4.55
N VAL A 88 -13.19 -8.02 5.21
CA VAL A 88 -12.82 -7.63 6.58
C VAL A 88 -11.58 -6.78 6.48
N GLY A 89 -11.74 -5.47 6.61
CA GLY A 89 -10.67 -4.50 6.47
C GLY A 89 -11.24 -3.10 6.27
N LYS A 90 -10.37 -2.14 6.02
CA LYS A 90 -10.74 -0.75 5.79
C LYS A 90 -10.45 -0.35 4.35
N SER A 91 -11.34 0.47 3.78
CA SER A 91 -11.07 1.12 2.49
C SER A 91 -9.85 2.04 2.60
N ARG A 92 -9.35 2.49 1.45
CA ARG A 92 -8.22 3.43 1.41
C ARG A 92 -8.52 4.70 2.23
N GLU A 93 -9.71 5.27 2.04
CA GLU A 93 -10.15 6.50 2.70
C GLU A 93 -10.34 6.31 4.21
N GLU A 94 -10.83 5.14 4.62
CA GLU A 94 -10.97 4.79 6.04
C GLU A 94 -9.60 4.65 6.73
N GLU A 95 -8.63 4.00 6.07
CA GLU A 95 -7.26 3.90 6.58
C GLU A 95 -6.58 5.26 6.71
N GLU A 96 -6.62 6.07 5.66
CA GLU A 96 -6.04 7.41 5.66
C GLU A 96 -6.66 8.27 6.77
N SER A 97 -7.99 8.26 6.91
CA SER A 97 -8.70 9.01 7.95
C SER A 97 -8.26 8.59 9.35
N ASP A 98 -8.07 7.30 9.59
CA ASP A 98 -7.64 6.79 10.90
C ASP A 98 -6.17 7.06 11.19
N LEU A 99 -5.30 7.03 10.19
CA LEU A 99 -3.90 7.46 10.33
C LEU A 99 -3.83 8.94 10.70
N VAL A 100 -4.51 9.81 9.95
CA VAL A 100 -4.49 11.26 10.16
C VAL A 100 -5.01 11.67 11.54
N LYS A 101 -6.01 10.98 12.10
CA LYS A 101 -6.53 11.24 13.46
C LYS A 101 -5.48 11.06 14.56
N ASN A 102 -4.45 10.26 14.31
CA ASN A 102 -3.42 9.92 15.27
C ASN A 102 -2.09 10.64 14.99
N MET A 103 -2.02 11.45 13.94
CA MET A 103 -0.84 12.25 13.62
C MET A 103 -0.69 13.43 14.60
N ASN A 104 0.56 13.74 14.91
CA ASN A 104 0.94 14.96 15.61
C ASN A 104 1.18 16.08 14.60
N ASP A 105 1.05 17.33 15.04
CA ASP A 105 1.47 18.47 14.23
C ASP A 105 2.93 18.26 13.75
N TYR A 106 3.12 18.51 12.46
CA TYR A 106 4.35 18.36 11.69
C TYR A 106 4.77 16.94 11.32
N ASP A 107 3.96 15.92 11.65
CA ASP A 107 4.14 14.59 11.09
C ASP A 107 3.93 14.64 9.57
N ILE A 108 4.73 13.86 8.85
CA ILE A 108 4.67 13.69 7.40
C ILE A 108 4.00 12.35 7.11
N LEU A 109 2.90 12.37 6.38
CA LEU A 109 2.28 11.19 5.80
C LEU A 109 2.88 10.96 4.40
N MET A 110 3.42 9.77 4.20
CA MET A 110 3.83 9.26 2.90
C MET A 110 2.81 8.22 2.43
N GLU A 111 2.29 8.39 1.21
CA GLU A 111 1.46 7.40 0.53
C GLU A 111 2.26 6.81 -0.63
N CYS A 112 2.58 5.53 -0.54
CA CYS A 112 3.44 4.85 -1.49
C CYS A 112 2.65 3.82 -2.28
N HIS A 113 2.80 3.84 -3.61
CA HIS A 113 2.02 3.05 -4.55
C HIS A 113 2.93 2.40 -5.58
N MET A 114 2.69 1.11 -5.86
CA MET A 114 3.21 0.44 -7.04
C MET A 114 2.05 -0.03 -7.88
N GLU A 115 2.04 0.43 -9.12
CA GLU A 115 1.03 0.07 -10.09
C GLU A 115 1.69 -0.70 -11.22
N TRP A 116 1.26 -1.95 -11.38
CA TRP A 116 1.80 -2.86 -12.38
C TRP A 116 1.05 -2.70 -13.70
N THR A 117 1.78 -2.67 -14.82
CA THR A 117 1.20 -2.44 -16.17
C THR A 117 0.59 -3.69 -16.79
N GLY A 118 0.84 -4.86 -16.22
CA GLY A 118 0.36 -6.13 -16.75
C GLY A 118 0.74 -7.30 -15.85
N GLY A 119 0.16 -8.45 -16.17
CA GLY A 119 0.40 -9.69 -15.45
C GLY A 119 -0.81 -10.23 -14.70
N THR A 120 -0.55 -11.21 -13.85
CA THR A 120 -1.51 -11.74 -12.88
C THR A 120 -0.90 -11.72 -11.50
N TRP A 121 -1.69 -11.32 -10.52
CA TRP A 121 -1.37 -11.56 -9.13
C TRP A 121 -1.59 -13.04 -8.78
N ASN A 122 -1.53 -13.34 -7.50
CA ASN A 122 -1.49 -14.66 -6.95
C ASN A 122 -2.86 -15.36 -6.93
N THR A 123 -2.87 -16.64 -7.24
CA THR A 123 -3.99 -17.54 -6.94
C THR A 123 -3.94 -17.95 -5.47
N PHE A 124 -5.10 -17.89 -4.82
CA PHE A 124 -5.27 -18.36 -3.44
C PHE A 124 -6.01 -19.69 -3.43
N SER A 125 -5.60 -20.64 -2.60
CA SER A 125 -6.28 -21.93 -2.52
C SER A 125 -6.55 -22.41 -1.10
N ILE A 126 -7.54 -23.29 -0.98
CA ILE A 126 -7.80 -24.03 0.25
C ILE A 126 -8.03 -25.50 -0.08
N LYS A 127 -7.52 -26.38 0.78
CA LYS A 127 -7.75 -27.82 0.70
C LYS A 127 -8.65 -28.22 1.86
N LEU A 128 -9.80 -28.81 1.53
CA LEU A 128 -10.75 -29.35 2.50
C LEU A 128 -10.72 -30.88 2.46
N GLU A 129 -11.08 -31.53 3.56
CA GLU A 129 -11.22 -32.98 3.59
C GLU A 129 -12.39 -33.45 2.70
N ASP A 130 -12.37 -34.72 2.28
CA ASP A 130 -13.33 -35.20 1.28
C ASP A 130 -14.78 -35.23 1.79
N ASP A 131 -14.95 -35.36 3.11
CA ASP A 131 -16.23 -35.33 3.84
C ASP A 131 -16.68 -33.91 4.21
N GLU A 132 -15.82 -32.90 4.05
CA GLU A 132 -16.19 -31.50 4.27
C GLU A 132 -16.94 -30.93 3.08
N GLU A 133 -18.12 -30.35 3.35
CA GLU A 133 -18.88 -29.61 2.34
C GLU A 133 -18.34 -28.18 2.22
N PHE A 134 -17.84 -27.84 1.03
CA PHE A 134 -17.41 -26.49 0.71
C PHE A 134 -18.58 -25.51 0.69
N ASN A 135 -18.46 -24.42 1.46
CA ASN A 135 -19.47 -23.38 1.55
C ASN A 135 -18.83 -22.00 1.34
N PRO A 136 -19.07 -21.33 0.19
CA PRO A 136 -18.46 -20.04 -0.14
C PRO A 136 -18.87 -18.92 0.83
N LYS A 137 -19.99 -19.05 1.56
CA LYS A 137 -20.39 -18.08 2.59
C LYS A 137 -19.48 -18.05 3.81
N LYS A 138 -18.62 -19.06 3.97
CA LYS A 138 -17.58 -19.10 5.01
C LYS A 138 -16.35 -18.27 4.62
N ILE A 139 -16.24 -17.85 3.37
CA ILE A 139 -15.10 -17.07 2.89
C ILE A 139 -15.25 -15.62 3.31
N LYS A 140 -14.14 -15.02 3.74
CA LYS A 140 -14.02 -13.57 3.92
C LYS A 140 -12.70 -13.11 3.30
N ALA A 141 -12.75 -12.05 2.51
CA ALA A 141 -11.56 -11.36 2.03
C ALA A 141 -10.93 -10.57 3.18
N ILE A 142 -9.60 -10.51 3.24
CA ILE A 142 -8.84 -9.71 4.21
C ILE A 142 -8.38 -8.44 3.50
N GLY A 143 -8.86 -7.30 3.99
CA GLY A 143 -8.55 -5.99 3.45
C GLY A 143 -7.47 -5.26 4.25
N LYS A 144 -6.53 -4.60 3.55
CA LYS A 144 -5.54 -3.67 4.12
C LYS A 144 -5.25 -2.56 3.11
N TYR A 145 -5.25 -1.29 3.54
CA TYR A 145 -4.98 -0.14 2.65
C TYR A 145 -5.89 -0.09 1.40
N GLY A 146 -7.13 -0.55 1.53
CA GLY A 146 -8.07 -0.68 0.40
C GLY A 146 -7.68 -1.77 -0.62
N LEU A 147 -6.82 -2.72 -0.25
CA LEU A 147 -6.43 -3.89 -1.05
C LEU A 147 -6.91 -5.17 -0.38
N ILE A 148 -7.39 -6.14 -1.16
CA ILE A 148 -7.66 -7.50 -0.70
C ILE A 148 -6.35 -8.27 -0.78
N ILE A 149 -5.71 -8.48 0.36
CA ILE A 149 -4.37 -9.06 0.44
C ILE A 149 -4.38 -10.57 0.67
N ASP A 150 -5.50 -11.12 1.12
CA ASP A 150 -5.66 -12.55 1.41
C ASP A 150 -7.15 -12.93 1.58
N TYR A 151 -7.42 -14.22 1.81
CA TYR A 151 -8.73 -14.78 2.08
C TYR A 151 -8.69 -15.73 3.29
N THR A 152 -9.80 -15.78 4.04
CA THR A 152 -10.01 -16.77 5.10
C THR A 152 -11.20 -17.65 4.80
N TYR A 153 -11.19 -18.86 5.35
CA TYR A 153 -12.34 -19.76 5.47
C TYR A 153 -12.69 -19.92 6.95
N THR A 154 -13.97 -19.70 7.29
CA THR A 154 -14.49 -19.62 8.67
C THR A 154 -13.85 -18.55 9.57
N GLY A 155 -12.97 -17.70 9.02
CA GLY A 155 -12.25 -16.66 9.75
C GLY A 155 -11.02 -17.13 10.53
N GLU A 156 -10.72 -18.43 10.52
CA GLU A 156 -9.58 -19.03 11.24
C GLU A 156 -8.56 -19.66 10.30
N TYR A 157 -9.01 -20.21 9.17
CA TYR A 157 -8.15 -20.85 8.19
C TYR A 157 -7.81 -19.85 7.09
N LEU A 158 -6.53 -19.59 6.88
CA LEU A 158 -6.06 -18.80 5.76
C LEU A 158 -6.01 -19.64 4.49
N PHE A 159 -6.26 -19.01 3.35
CA PHE A 159 -5.95 -19.62 2.07
C PHE A 159 -4.42 -19.66 1.91
N GLU A 160 -3.93 -20.67 1.20
CA GLU A 160 -2.53 -20.78 0.80
C GLU A 160 -2.31 -19.99 -0.49
N SER A 161 -1.21 -19.24 -0.54
CA SER A 161 -0.67 -18.70 -1.79
C SER A 161 -0.21 -19.84 -2.71
N GLU A 162 -0.53 -19.76 -4.00
CA GLU A 162 0.03 -20.68 -5.00
C GLU A 162 1.39 -20.23 -5.54
N ASP A 163 1.81 -19.00 -5.24
CA ASP A 163 3.04 -18.36 -5.72
C ASP A 163 3.16 -18.39 -7.25
N ASP A 164 2.03 -18.26 -7.95
CA ASP A 164 1.87 -18.34 -9.41
C ASP A 164 1.70 -16.96 -10.07
N TYR A 165 2.10 -15.89 -9.36
CA TYR A 165 2.03 -14.53 -9.88
C TYR A 165 3.06 -14.30 -11.00
N GLU A 166 2.66 -13.55 -12.02
CA GLU A 166 3.49 -13.15 -13.16
C GLU A 166 3.26 -11.66 -13.44
N LEU A 167 4.01 -10.77 -12.79
CA LEU A 167 3.87 -9.32 -12.94
C LEU A 167 4.91 -8.77 -13.93
N THR A 168 4.53 -7.80 -14.75
CA THR A 168 5.42 -7.16 -15.73
C THR A 168 5.92 -5.80 -15.25
N ASP A 169 6.36 -4.90 -16.13
CA ASP A 169 6.78 -3.54 -15.73
C ASP A 169 5.71 -2.80 -14.93
N GLY A 170 6.10 -1.80 -14.14
CA GLY A 170 5.18 -0.98 -13.35
C GLY A 170 5.75 0.41 -13.06
N TYR A 171 4.96 1.23 -12.38
CA TYR A 171 5.36 2.58 -11.98
C TYR A 171 5.13 2.77 -10.49
N ILE A 172 6.12 3.41 -9.85
CA ILE A 172 6.03 3.80 -8.44
C ILE A 172 5.56 5.24 -8.37
N SER A 173 4.59 5.50 -7.50
CA SER A 173 4.15 6.85 -7.15
C SER A 173 4.27 7.04 -5.64
N VAL A 174 4.86 8.15 -5.22
CA VAL A 174 4.99 8.51 -3.81
C VAL A 174 4.44 9.91 -3.61
N PHE A 175 3.44 10.02 -2.75
CA PHE A 175 2.84 11.28 -2.33
C PHE A 175 3.24 11.57 -0.90
N SER A 176 3.44 12.85 -0.58
CA SER A 176 3.80 13.29 0.76
C SER A 176 2.93 14.46 1.19
N SER A 177 2.49 14.45 2.45
CA SER A 177 1.71 15.52 3.05
C SER A 177 2.18 15.80 4.47
N ILE A 178 2.20 17.05 4.90
CA ILE A 178 2.42 17.44 6.30
C ILE A 178 1.09 17.62 7.02
N PHE A 179 0.96 17.04 8.21
CA PHE A 179 -0.15 17.34 9.10
C PHE A 179 0.15 18.64 9.85
N TYR A 180 -0.70 19.64 9.71
CA TYR A 180 -0.53 20.92 10.38
C TYR A 180 -1.88 21.58 10.60
N ASN A 181 -2.12 22.03 11.84
CA ASN A 181 -3.32 22.77 12.22
C ASN A 181 -4.62 21.97 11.98
N GLY A 182 -4.57 20.66 12.24
CA GLY A 182 -5.73 19.77 12.16
C GLY A 182 -6.07 19.24 10.76
N SER A 183 -5.23 19.51 9.74
CA SER A 183 -5.41 18.99 8.39
C SER A 183 -4.10 18.59 7.74
N ILE A 184 -4.18 17.71 6.74
CA ILE A 184 -3.05 17.36 5.88
C ILE A 184 -2.90 18.37 4.74
N HIS A 185 -1.67 18.74 4.44
CA HIS A 185 -1.30 19.67 3.37
C HIS A 185 -0.26 19.02 2.47
N LYS A 186 -0.51 19.00 1.16
CA LYS A 186 0.37 18.32 0.20
C LYS A 186 1.73 19.00 0.12
N ILE A 187 2.78 18.19 0.13
CA ILE A 187 4.15 18.61 -0.17
C ILE A 187 4.45 18.18 -1.60
N ASN A 188 4.81 19.13 -2.47
CA ASN A 188 5.28 18.84 -3.81
C ASN A 188 6.77 18.45 -3.77
N LEU A 189 7.05 17.14 -3.75
CA LEU A 189 8.43 16.62 -3.70
C LEU A 189 9.27 16.95 -4.94
N GLU A 190 8.63 17.08 -6.10
CA GLU A 190 9.33 17.37 -7.36
C GLU A 190 9.94 18.78 -7.33
N ASP A 191 9.18 19.74 -6.80
CA ASP A 191 9.58 21.15 -6.73
C ASP A 191 10.21 21.55 -5.38
N LEU A 192 10.14 20.70 -4.35
CA LEU A 192 10.63 21.05 -3.01
C LEU A 192 12.08 21.51 -3.05
N ARG A 193 12.97 20.74 -3.70
CA ARG A 193 14.39 21.08 -3.79
C ARG A 193 14.64 22.40 -4.51
N SER A 194 14.06 22.57 -5.70
CA SER A 194 14.28 23.78 -6.52
C SER A 194 13.75 25.02 -5.81
N ASN A 195 12.63 24.92 -5.11
CA ASN A 195 12.07 26.00 -4.32
C ASN A 195 12.92 26.38 -3.11
N LEU A 196 13.47 25.40 -2.39
CA LEU A 196 14.38 25.64 -1.26
C LEU A 196 15.68 26.31 -1.75
N GLU A 197 16.25 25.84 -2.85
CA GLU A 197 17.44 26.45 -3.47
C GLU A 197 17.16 27.90 -3.92
N ALA A 198 16.01 28.17 -4.55
CA ALA A 198 15.63 29.50 -5.01
C ALA A 198 15.42 30.50 -3.86
N LYS A 199 14.97 30.03 -2.68
CA LYS A 199 14.78 30.85 -1.48
C LYS A 199 15.98 30.81 -0.51
N GLU A 200 17.10 30.21 -0.92
CA GLU A 200 18.31 30.04 -0.09
C GLU A 200 18.05 29.34 1.27
N VAL A 201 17.06 28.43 1.30
CA VAL A 201 16.70 27.67 2.51
C VAL A 201 17.55 26.39 2.56
N PRO A 202 18.38 26.20 3.59
CA PRO A 202 19.18 24.99 3.71
C PRO A 202 18.30 23.77 4.01
N MET A 203 18.67 22.63 3.43
CA MET A 203 17.98 21.34 3.58
C MET A 203 18.24 20.69 4.95
N VAL A 204 17.78 21.35 6.01
CA VAL A 204 17.86 20.90 7.40
C VAL A 204 16.46 20.94 8.05
N PRO A 205 16.12 20.01 8.97
CA PRO A 205 14.74 19.80 9.41
C PRO A 205 13.98 21.06 9.80
N ASP A 206 14.49 21.86 10.75
CA ASP A 206 13.81 23.07 11.23
C ASP A 206 13.59 24.12 10.12
N ARG A 207 14.51 24.21 9.16
CA ARG A 207 14.45 25.21 8.09
C ARG A 207 13.45 24.80 7.03
N VAL A 208 13.42 23.53 6.67
CA VAL A 208 12.42 22.99 5.75
C VAL A 208 11.04 23.00 6.39
N LEU A 209 10.92 22.68 7.67
CA LEU A 209 9.64 22.79 8.39
C LEU A 209 9.07 24.21 8.30
N ASN A 210 9.86 25.21 8.68
CA ASN A 210 9.44 26.60 8.62
C ASN A 210 9.04 27.01 7.19
N TYR A 211 9.82 26.58 6.19
CA TYR A 211 9.47 26.80 4.78
C TYR A 211 8.11 26.19 4.43
N LEU A 212 7.84 24.94 4.80
CA LEU A 212 6.57 24.25 4.48
C LEU A 212 5.39 24.96 5.15
N ILE A 213 5.54 25.34 6.42
CA ILE A 213 4.49 26.05 7.16
C ILE A 213 4.23 27.43 6.56
N ASP A 214 5.27 28.17 6.17
CA ASP A 214 5.10 29.46 5.51
C ASP A 214 4.47 29.30 4.12
N ASP A 215 4.82 28.27 3.37
CA ASP A 215 4.23 27.97 2.06
C ASP A 215 2.72 27.70 2.19
N ILE A 216 2.31 26.88 3.15
CA ILE A 216 0.90 26.60 3.45
C ILE A 216 0.15 27.89 3.78
N LYS A 217 0.68 28.72 4.68
CA LYS A 217 0.04 29.99 5.08
C LYS A 217 -0.10 31.00 3.93
N ASN A 218 0.71 30.89 2.88
CA ASN A 218 0.64 31.78 1.72
C ASN A 218 -0.31 31.26 0.63
N GLN A 219 -0.79 30.02 0.73
CA GLN A 219 -1.77 29.42 -0.17
C GLN A 219 -3.22 29.57 0.32
N GLU A 220 -3.42 29.86 1.61
CA GLU A 220 -4.70 30.20 2.27
C GLU A 220 -5.08 31.68 2.13
#